data_AF-A0A947CMG2-F1
#
_entry.id   AF-A0A947CMG2-F1
#
_cell.length_a   1.000
_cell.length_b   1.000
_cell.length_c   1.000
_cell.angle_alpha   90.00
_cell.angle_beta   90.00
_cell.angle_gamma   90.00
#
_symmetry.space_group_name_H-M   'P 1'
#
loop_
_entity.id
_entity.type
_entity.pdbx_description
1 polymer ?
#
loop_
_entity_poly.entity_id
_entity_poly.type
_entity_poly.pdbx_seq_one_letter_code
_entity_poly.pdbx_strand_id
1 'polypeptide(L)'
;TIVVQGDFGAVVEWLDVFIGDEPVATFFQTDGADCPDRPNSATLTLTNVVFNAFLDAGGGGLEITMVASAAVDPDPELCSSSVVVGLAYQASTDGDLNGNGVPDDCECLTDLDGSGDTGFLDLITILSEWGSCEPGRACLGDLDLSGDVGFLDLLAILSRWGPCT
;
A
#
# COMPACT_ATOMS: atom_id res chain seq x y z
N THR A 1 9.83 -4.09 6.40
CA THR A 1 10.83 -4.92 7.11
C THR A 1 12.13 -4.15 7.24
N ILE A 2 12.79 -4.27 8.38
CA ILE A 2 14.07 -3.66 8.69
C ILE A 2 15.02 -4.80 9.02
N VAL A 3 16.16 -4.86 8.34
CA VAL A 3 17.18 -5.89 8.52
C VAL A 3 18.48 -5.18 8.87
N VAL A 4 19.09 -5.54 9.99
CA VAL A 4 20.34 -4.93 10.47
C VAL A 4 21.40 -5.96 10.77
N GLN A 5 22.63 -5.64 10.37
CA GLN A 5 23.85 -6.31 10.81
C GLN A 5 24.62 -5.30 11.66
N GLY A 6 25.12 -5.73 12.81
CA GLY A 6 25.86 -4.86 13.74
C GLY A 6 25.91 -5.42 15.15
N ASP A 7 26.42 -4.61 16.06
CA ASP A 7 26.51 -4.84 17.50
C ASP A 7 25.19 -4.40 18.17
N PHE A 8 24.31 -5.34 18.46
CA PHE A 8 22.93 -5.09 18.94
C PHE A 8 22.52 -6.00 20.12
N GLY A 9 23.48 -6.62 20.78
CA GLY A 9 23.29 -7.61 21.86
C GLY A 9 23.22 -7.01 23.26
N ALA A 10 23.51 -5.71 23.42
CA ALA A 10 23.39 -5.00 24.69
C ALA A 10 22.13 -4.13 24.78
N VAL A 11 21.67 -3.89 26.01
CA VAL A 11 20.49 -3.04 26.26
C VAL A 11 20.68 -1.56 25.90
N VAL A 12 21.92 -1.18 25.65
CA VAL A 12 22.28 0.17 25.21
C VAL A 12 22.43 0.29 23.69
N GLU A 13 22.29 -0.82 22.97
CA GLU A 13 22.38 -0.89 21.52
C GLU A 13 20.97 -1.07 20.94
N TRP A 14 20.52 -0.08 20.19
CA TRP A 14 19.21 -0.11 19.56
C TRP A 14 19.20 0.66 18.24
N LEU A 15 18.13 0.48 17.48
CA LEU A 15 17.83 1.25 16.27
C LEU A 15 16.54 2.03 16.45
N ASP A 16 16.61 3.35 16.43
CA ASP A 16 15.45 4.23 16.40
C ASP A 16 14.99 4.44 14.95
N VAL A 17 13.68 4.46 14.75
CA VAL A 17 13.03 4.68 13.46
C VAL A 17 12.14 5.90 13.58
N PHE A 18 12.32 6.83 12.66
CA PHE A 18 11.55 8.06 12.51
C PHE A 18 10.83 8.07 11.17
N ILE A 19 9.66 8.69 11.14
CA ILE A 19 8.95 9.04 9.90
C ILE A 19 8.75 10.55 9.90
N GLY A 20 9.39 11.24 8.95
CA GLY A 20 9.68 12.66 9.10
C GLY A 20 10.48 12.89 10.39
N ASP A 21 10.02 13.83 11.21
CA ASP A 21 10.63 14.13 12.52
C ASP A 21 10.02 13.31 13.68
N GLU A 22 9.00 12.49 13.43
CA GLU A 22 8.26 11.79 14.48
C GLU A 22 8.89 10.40 14.76
N PRO A 23 9.24 10.07 16.03
CA PRO A 23 9.72 8.75 16.39
C PRO A 23 8.57 7.74 16.37
N VAL A 24 8.75 6.64 15.62
CA VAL A 24 7.69 5.62 15.42
C VAL A 24 8.03 4.27 16.03
N ALA A 25 9.30 3.92 16.20
CA ALA A 25 9.71 2.67 16.81
C ALA A 25 11.16 2.71 17.31
N THR A 26 11.47 1.86 18.29
CA THR A 26 12.83 1.50 18.71
C THR A 26 12.95 -0.02 18.69
N PHE A 27 13.96 -0.57 18.02
CA PHE A 27 14.19 -2.01 17.88
C PHE A 27 15.51 -2.46 18.50
N PHE A 28 15.60 -3.76 18.81
CA PHE A 28 16.81 -4.47 19.24
C PHE A 28 17.35 -4.12 20.62
N GLN A 29 16.64 -3.28 21.39
CA GLN A 29 17.06 -2.89 22.74
C GLN A 29 17.13 -4.06 23.74
N THR A 30 16.44 -5.18 23.50
CA THR A 30 16.51 -6.35 24.40
C THR A 30 16.57 -7.69 23.68
N ASP A 31 16.39 -7.67 22.36
CA ASP A 31 16.15 -8.84 21.52
C ASP A 31 17.05 -8.87 20.27
N GLY A 32 18.05 -7.99 20.19
CA GLY A 32 19.12 -8.07 19.20
C GLY A 32 20.25 -9.01 19.63
N ALA A 33 21.22 -9.17 18.74
CA ALA A 33 22.43 -9.94 18.96
C ALA A 33 23.61 -9.29 18.24
N ASP A 34 24.81 -9.50 18.79
CA ASP A 34 26.07 -9.02 18.22
C ASP A 34 26.46 -9.85 17.01
N CYS A 35 26.57 -9.17 15.87
CA CYS A 35 27.13 -9.69 14.63
C CYS A 35 26.65 -11.12 14.27
N PRO A 36 25.34 -11.42 14.27
CA PRO A 36 24.85 -12.78 14.05
C PRO A 36 25.04 -13.23 12.58
N ASP A 37 25.16 -14.55 12.37
CA ASP A 37 25.19 -15.16 11.01
C ASP A 37 23.91 -14.89 10.21
N ARG A 38 22.78 -14.74 10.92
CA ARG A 38 21.52 -14.26 10.37
C ARG A 38 21.27 -12.86 10.92
N PRO A 39 21.23 -11.81 10.07
CA PRO A 39 21.02 -10.45 10.52
C PRO A 39 19.77 -10.30 11.39
N ASN A 40 19.84 -9.39 12.36
CA ASN A 40 18.69 -9.00 13.17
C ASN A 40 17.60 -8.43 12.26
N SER A 41 16.33 -8.74 12.55
CA SER A 41 15.22 -8.32 11.69
C SER A 41 14.01 -7.91 12.50
N ALA A 42 13.36 -6.83 12.09
CA ALA A 42 12.13 -6.32 12.67
C ALA A 42 11.14 -5.88 11.58
N THR A 43 9.87 -5.72 11.94
CA THR A 43 8.84 -5.21 11.04
C THR A 43 8.06 -4.10 11.72
N LEU A 44 8.01 -2.95 11.06
CA LEU A 44 7.07 -1.88 11.36
C LEU A 44 5.92 -1.96 10.35
N THR A 45 4.70 -2.08 10.86
CA THR A 45 3.48 -2.05 10.05
C THR A 45 2.69 -0.79 10.40
N LEU A 46 2.39 0.02 9.40
CA LEU A 46 1.56 1.21 9.54
C LEU A 46 0.15 0.88 9.06
N THR A 47 -0.87 1.34 9.77
CA THR A 47 -2.24 1.34 9.24
C THR A 47 -2.34 2.37 8.12
N ASN A 48 -3.34 2.23 7.24
CA ASN A 48 -3.65 3.23 6.22
C ASN A 48 -3.84 4.63 6.82
N VAL A 49 -4.52 4.73 7.98
CA VAL A 49 -4.74 6.00 8.69
C VAL A 49 -3.42 6.66 9.06
N VAL A 50 -2.50 5.90 9.66
CA VAL A 50 -1.20 6.44 10.09
C VAL A 50 -0.31 6.75 8.90
N PHE A 51 -0.27 5.88 7.89
CA PHE A 51 0.51 6.08 6.67
C PHE A 51 0.08 7.34 5.91
N ASN A 52 -1.23 7.53 5.70
CA ASN A 52 -1.77 8.70 5.00
C ASN A 52 -1.51 9.99 5.79
N ALA A 53 -1.64 9.97 7.12
CA ALA A 53 -1.32 11.12 7.95
C ALA A 53 0.15 11.58 7.78
N PHE A 54 1.08 10.64 7.65
CA PHE A 54 2.49 10.96 7.38
C PHE A 54 2.72 11.48 5.96
N LEU A 55 2.05 10.91 4.95
CA LEU A 55 2.12 11.43 3.58
C LEU A 55 1.61 12.87 3.49
N ASP A 56 0.49 13.18 4.14
CA ASP A 56 -0.09 14.52 4.16
C ASP A 56 0.85 15.52 4.83
N ALA A 57 1.45 15.14 5.97
CA ALA A 57 2.42 15.97 6.68
C ALA A 57 3.72 16.17 5.88
N GLY A 58 4.16 15.15 5.14
CA GLY A 58 5.39 15.15 4.35
C GLY A 58 5.28 15.71 2.93
N GLY A 59 4.13 16.27 2.55
CA GLY A 59 3.93 16.82 1.20
C GLY A 59 3.91 15.76 0.08
N GLY A 60 3.40 14.56 0.38
CA GLY A 60 3.25 13.44 -0.54
C GLY A 60 4.44 12.47 -0.56
N GLY A 61 5.51 12.76 0.18
CA GLY A 61 6.65 11.86 0.38
C GLY A 61 6.67 11.26 1.77
N LEU A 62 7.16 10.02 1.89
CA LEU A 62 7.47 9.39 3.17
C LEU A 62 8.99 9.39 3.37
N GLU A 63 9.48 10.21 4.30
CA GLU A 63 10.89 10.18 4.72
C GLU A 63 11.03 9.24 5.92
N ILE A 64 11.90 8.24 5.81
CA ILE A 64 12.19 7.30 6.90
C ILE A 64 13.65 7.50 7.31
N THR A 65 13.87 7.91 8.55
CA THR A 65 15.21 7.99 9.12
C THR A 65 15.42 6.86 10.11
N MET A 66 16.58 6.21 10.03
CA MET A 66 16.98 5.19 10.99
C MET A 66 18.28 5.61 11.66
N VAL A 67 18.28 5.60 12.98
CA VAL A 67 19.40 6.09 13.78
C VAL A 67 19.78 4.99 14.76
N ALA A 68 20.96 4.41 14.57
CA ALA A 68 21.51 3.50 15.56
C ALA A 68 21.96 4.31 16.79
N SER A 69 21.79 3.75 17.98
CA SER A 69 22.33 4.35 19.21
C SER A 69 23.85 4.52 19.10
N ALA A 70 24.43 5.44 19.87
CA ALA A 70 25.87 5.66 19.88
C ALA A 70 26.69 4.46 20.42
N ALA A 71 26.04 3.47 21.05
CA ALA A 71 26.70 2.26 21.53
C ALA A 71 26.87 1.20 20.43
N VAL A 72 26.11 1.28 19.32
CA VAL A 72 26.28 0.38 18.18
C VAL A 72 27.62 0.71 17.52
N ASP A 73 28.60 -0.19 17.65
CA ASP A 73 29.95 0.02 17.13
C ASP A 73 30.00 -0.16 15.60
N PRO A 74 30.46 0.83 14.83
CA PRO A 74 30.66 0.69 13.38
C PRO A 74 31.98 -0.01 13.02
N ASP A 75 32.72 -0.61 13.96
CA ASP A 75 34.01 -1.25 13.70
C ASP A 75 33.90 -2.34 12.61
N PRO A 76 34.45 -2.10 11.41
CA PRO A 76 34.40 -3.05 10.30
C PRO A 76 35.23 -4.31 10.56
N GLU A 77 36.10 -4.32 11.57
CA GLU A 77 36.86 -5.49 12.00
C GLU A 77 36.03 -6.43 12.90
N LEU A 78 34.96 -5.92 13.54
CA LEU A 78 34.01 -6.72 14.34
C LEU A 78 32.91 -7.30 13.48
N CYS A 79 32.17 -6.45 12.75
CA CYS A 79 31.27 -6.90 11.70
C CYS A 79 30.95 -5.84 10.64
N SER A 80 30.55 -6.33 9.46
CA SER A 80 30.04 -5.48 8.38
C SER A 80 28.68 -4.90 8.76
N SER A 81 28.67 -3.74 9.41
CA SER A 81 27.43 -3.09 9.83
C SER A 81 26.60 -2.59 8.65
N SER A 82 25.30 -2.85 8.68
CA SER A 82 24.37 -2.41 7.64
C SER A 82 22.95 -2.28 8.17
N VAL A 83 22.19 -1.38 7.56
CA VAL A 83 20.74 -1.24 7.78
C VAL A 83 20.07 -1.28 6.41
N VAL A 84 19.19 -2.26 6.21
CA VAL A 84 18.45 -2.47 4.96
C VAL A 84 16.95 -2.40 5.25
N VAL A 85 16.25 -1.57 4.47
CA VAL A 85 14.79 -1.43 4.55
C VAL A 85 14.16 -2.11 3.35
N GLY A 86 13.27 -3.04 3.62
CA GLY A 86 12.29 -3.54 2.67
C GLY A 86 10.95 -2.84 2.87
N LEU A 87 10.48 -2.12 1.86
CA LEU A 87 9.15 -1.52 1.84
C LEU A 87 8.17 -2.48 1.15
N ALA A 88 7.03 -2.68 1.77
CA ALA A 88 5.89 -3.38 1.19
C ALA A 88 4.64 -2.54 1.44
N TYR A 89 3.88 -2.30 0.39
CA TYR A 89 2.58 -1.64 0.43
C TYR A 89 1.56 -2.65 -0.10
N GLN A 90 0.51 -2.87 0.68
CA GLN A 90 -0.65 -3.62 0.22
C GLN A 90 -1.77 -2.61 0.01
N ALA A 91 -2.11 -2.35 -1.25
CA ALA A 91 -3.28 -1.57 -1.57
C ALA A 91 -4.51 -2.25 -0.97
N SER A 92 -5.47 -1.45 -0.49
CA SER A 92 -6.79 -1.99 -0.20
C SER A 92 -7.37 -2.52 -1.51
N THR A 93 -7.80 -3.79 -1.52
CA THR A 93 -8.64 -4.31 -2.59
C THR A 93 -10.11 -3.96 -2.36
N ASP A 94 -10.45 -3.32 -1.23
CA ASP A 94 -11.79 -2.78 -1.03
C ASP A 94 -12.01 -1.68 -2.07
N GLY A 95 -12.94 -1.94 -3.00
CA GLY A 95 -13.25 -1.03 -4.10
C GLY A 95 -12.37 -1.22 -5.35
N ASP A 96 -11.67 -2.34 -5.52
CA ASP A 96 -11.06 -2.80 -6.78
C ASP A 96 -11.95 -3.91 -7.37
N LEU A 97 -13.01 -3.52 -8.07
CA LEU A 97 -14.00 -4.47 -8.60
C LEU A 97 -13.40 -5.32 -9.74
N ASN A 98 -12.55 -4.71 -10.57
CA ASN A 98 -11.98 -5.38 -11.74
C ASN A 98 -10.72 -6.21 -11.39
N GLY A 99 -10.23 -6.14 -10.16
CA GLY A 99 -9.11 -6.94 -9.65
C GLY A 99 -7.75 -6.60 -10.29
N ASN A 100 -7.59 -5.39 -10.84
CA ASN A 100 -6.36 -5.00 -11.53
C ASN A 100 -5.25 -4.52 -10.56
N GLY A 101 -5.53 -4.43 -9.26
CA GLY A 101 -4.61 -3.98 -8.22
C GLY A 101 -4.55 -2.46 -8.05
N VAL A 102 -5.40 -1.72 -8.76
CA VAL A 102 -5.64 -0.29 -8.62
C VAL A 102 -7.03 -0.14 -8.00
N PRO A 103 -7.19 0.58 -6.87
CA PRO A 103 -8.52 0.89 -6.35
C PRO A 103 -9.33 1.63 -7.43
N ASP A 104 -10.56 1.20 -7.72
CA ASP A 104 -11.37 1.82 -8.78
C ASP A 104 -11.69 3.30 -8.45
N ASP A 105 -11.58 3.73 -7.19
CA ASP A 105 -11.70 5.16 -6.81
C ASP A 105 -10.57 6.01 -7.39
N CYS A 106 -9.45 5.40 -7.78
CA CYS A 106 -8.38 6.02 -8.55
C CYS A 106 -8.56 5.85 -10.07
N GLU A 107 -9.62 5.15 -10.48
CA GLU A 107 -10.00 4.92 -11.86
C GLU A 107 -11.35 5.58 -12.16
N CYS A 108 -11.74 5.57 -13.42
CA CYS A 108 -13.06 6.00 -13.83
C CYS A 108 -13.75 4.85 -14.56
N LEU A 109 -13.79 3.69 -13.90
CA LEU A 109 -14.29 2.43 -14.46
C LEU A 109 -15.76 2.55 -14.91
N THR A 110 -16.52 3.41 -14.24
CA THR A 110 -17.96 3.58 -14.43
C THR A 110 -18.35 4.64 -15.49
N ASP A 111 -17.38 5.32 -16.12
CA ASP A 111 -17.61 6.19 -17.29
C ASP A 111 -17.43 5.37 -18.57
N LEU A 112 -18.53 4.76 -18.99
CA LEU A 112 -18.60 3.83 -20.11
C LEU A 112 -18.73 4.56 -21.45
N ASP A 113 -19.15 5.83 -21.42
CA ASP A 113 -19.28 6.67 -22.62
C ASP A 113 -18.11 7.66 -22.85
N GLY A 114 -17.20 7.76 -21.88
CA GLY A 114 -15.99 8.58 -21.95
C GLY A 114 -16.27 10.08 -21.76
N SER A 115 -17.34 10.43 -21.06
CA SER A 115 -17.76 11.81 -20.83
C SER A 115 -16.97 12.51 -19.70
N GLY A 116 -16.26 11.74 -18.88
CA GLY A 116 -15.54 12.19 -17.69
C GLY A 116 -16.37 12.12 -16.40
N ASP A 117 -17.62 11.68 -16.47
CA ASP A 117 -18.51 11.55 -15.33
C ASP A 117 -19.27 10.21 -15.39
N THR A 118 -19.59 9.61 -14.24
CA THR A 118 -20.55 8.52 -14.14
C THR A 118 -21.96 9.08 -14.07
N GLY A 119 -22.79 8.77 -15.07
CA GLY A 119 -24.10 9.34 -15.20
C GLY A 119 -25.14 8.42 -15.83
N PHE A 120 -26.16 9.07 -16.37
CA PHE A 120 -27.33 8.36 -16.90
C PHE A 120 -27.00 7.51 -18.12
N LEU A 121 -26.07 7.94 -18.98
CA LEU A 121 -25.70 7.19 -20.16
C LEU A 121 -24.95 5.90 -19.79
N ASP A 122 -24.11 5.94 -18.76
CA ASP A 122 -23.41 4.75 -18.25
C ASP A 122 -24.39 3.75 -17.62
N LEU A 123 -25.36 4.25 -16.85
CA LEU A 123 -26.45 3.41 -16.33
C LEU A 123 -27.23 2.73 -17.45
N ILE A 124 -27.49 3.43 -18.55
CA ILE A 124 -28.18 2.82 -19.70
C ILE A 124 -27.30 1.75 -20.35
N THR A 125 -25.98 1.92 -20.41
CA THR A 125 -25.06 0.88 -20.88
C THR A 125 -25.21 -0.40 -20.06
N ILE A 126 -25.14 -0.31 -18.72
CA ILE A 126 -25.34 -1.46 -17.81
C ILE A 126 -26.68 -2.16 -18.06
N LEU A 127 -27.77 -1.38 -18.11
CA LEU A 127 -29.11 -1.95 -18.30
C LEU A 127 -29.30 -2.54 -19.69
N SER A 128 -28.56 -2.07 -20.70
CA SER A 128 -28.62 -2.56 -22.09
C SER A 128 -27.83 -3.84 -22.31
N GLU A 129 -26.80 -4.09 -21.49
CA GLU A 129 -25.93 -5.26 -21.59
C GLU A 129 -26.26 -6.36 -20.57
N TRP A 130 -27.32 -6.18 -19.77
CA TRP A 130 -27.72 -7.10 -18.70
C TRP A 130 -27.76 -8.57 -19.13
N GLY A 131 -27.07 -9.41 -18.36
CA GLY A 131 -26.91 -10.84 -18.60
C GLY A 131 -25.49 -11.21 -19.04
N SER A 132 -25.33 -12.41 -19.59
CA SER A 132 -24.00 -12.95 -19.91
C SER A 132 -23.29 -12.22 -21.03
N CYS A 133 -22.01 -11.96 -20.81
CA CYS A 133 -21.12 -11.42 -21.83
C CYS A 133 -20.79 -12.49 -22.87
N GLU A 134 -21.14 -12.23 -24.12
CA GLU A 134 -20.84 -13.14 -25.22
C GLU A 134 -19.33 -13.11 -25.58
N PRO A 135 -18.65 -14.26 -25.67
CA PRO A 135 -17.25 -14.30 -26.07
C PRO A 135 -17.01 -13.63 -27.43
N GLY A 136 -16.09 -12.67 -27.47
CA GLY A 136 -15.72 -11.94 -28.69
C GLY A 136 -16.57 -10.70 -28.98
N ARG A 137 -17.55 -10.38 -28.14
CA ARG A 137 -18.26 -9.09 -28.13
C ARG A 137 -17.70 -8.22 -26.98
N ALA A 138 -17.57 -6.92 -27.21
CA ALA A 138 -17.27 -5.99 -26.13
C ALA A 138 -18.45 -5.98 -25.13
N CYS A 139 -18.14 -6.13 -23.85
CA CYS A 139 -19.08 -6.11 -22.74
C CYS A 139 -18.57 -5.04 -21.78
N LEU A 140 -18.97 -3.80 -22.02
CA LEU A 140 -18.46 -2.66 -21.25
C LEU A 140 -19.09 -2.62 -19.87
N GLY A 141 -20.30 -3.15 -19.73
CA GLY A 141 -21.03 -3.19 -18.47
C GLY A 141 -20.58 -4.26 -17.47
N ASP A 142 -19.62 -5.12 -17.80
CA ASP A 142 -19.06 -6.14 -16.89
C ASP A 142 -17.83 -5.55 -16.19
N LEU A 143 -18.10 -4.79 -15.13
CA LEU A 143 -17.13 -3.99 -14.40
C LEU A 143 -16.35 -4.83 -13.40
N ASP A 144 -16.97 -5.89 -12.85
CA ASP A 144 -16.30 -6.82 -11.93
C ASP A 144 -15.63 -8.01 -12.63
N LEU A 145 -15.67 -8.05 -13.97
CA LEU A 145 -15.09 -9.09 -14.82
C LEU A 145 -15.58 -10.50 -14.46
N SER A 146 -16.81 -10.62 -13.96
CA SER A 146 -17.44 -11.89 -13.63
C SER A 146 -17.86 -12.69 -14.87
N GLY A 147 -17.97 -12.03 -16.03
CA GLY A 147 -18.47 -12.58 -17.28
C GLY A 147 -19.97 -12.37 -17.49
N ASP A 148 -20.64 -11.65 -16.59
CA ASP A 148 -22.05 -11.30 -16.67
C ASP A 148 -22.25 -9.84 -16.22
N VAL A 149 -23.03 -9.05 -16.97
CA VAL A 149 -23.51 -7.75 -16.51
C VAL A 149 -24.72 -7.96 -15.61
N GLY A 150 -24.62 -7.56 -14.35
CA GLY A 150 -25.63 -7.82 -13.35
C GLY A 150 -25.68 -6.80 -12.24
N PHE A 151 -26.09 -7.28 -11.06
CA PHE A 151 -26.38 -6.42 -9.92
C PHE A 151 -25.12 -5.76 -9.35
N LEU A 152 -23.98 -6.43 -9.39
CA LEU A 152 -22.73 -5.88 -8.88
C LEU A 152 -22.25 -4.71 -9.76
N ASP A 153 -22.37 -4.83 -11.09
CA ASP A 153 -22.05 -3.74 -12.02
C ASP A 153 -23.00 -2.56 -11.90
N LEU A 154 -24.30 -2.83 -11.73
CA LEU A 154 -25.28 -1.80 -11.43
C LEU A 154 -24.97 -1.07 -10.12
N LEU A 155 -24.57 -1.82 -9.08
CA LEU A 155 -24.20 -1.22 -7.81
C LEU A 155 -22.95 -0.33 -7.95
N ALA A 156 -21.98 -0.72 -8.78
CA ALA A 156 -20.78 0.07 -9.05
C ALA A 156 -21.12 1.44 -9.64
N ILE A 157 -22.02 1.49 -10.63
CA ILE A 157 -22.45 2.77 -11.25
C ILE A 157 -23.25 3.63 -10.26
N LEU A 158 -24.12 3.01 -9.48
CA LEU A 158 -24.94 3.73 -8.50
C LEU A 158 -24.13 4.25 -7.30
N SER A 159 -23.02 3.61 -6.95
CA SER A 159 -22.17 4.03 -5.83
C SER A 159 -21.22 5.18 -6.18
N ARG A 160 -20.95 5.41 -7.47
CA ARG A 160 -19.98 6.40 -7.97
C ARG A 160 -20.58 7.50 -8.86
N TRP A 161 -21.87 7.81 -8.68
CA TRP A 161 -22.57 8.80 -9.50
C TRP A 161 -21.94 10.20 -9.41
N GLY A 162 -21.73 10.84 -10.57
CA GLY A 162 -21.11 12.17 -10.69
C GLY A 162 -19.70 12.11 -11.28
N PRO A 163 -18.90 13.17 -11.09
CA PRO A 163 -17.59 13.25 -11.73
C PRO A 163 -16.60 12.19 -11.30
N CYS A 164 -15.81 11.73 -12.28
CA CYS A 164 -14.61 10.96 -12.03
C CYS A 164 -13.40 11.91 -11.97
N THR A 165 -12.94 12.23 -10.76
CA THR A 165 -11.78 13.10 -10.55
C THR A 165 -10.89 12.61 -9.43
#